data_AF-A0A520XV06-F1
#
_entry.id   AF-A0A520XV06-F1
#
_cell.length_a   1.000
_cell.length_b   1.000
_cell.length_c   1.000
_cell.angle_alpha   90.00
_cell.angle_beta   90.00
_cell.angle_gamma   90.00
#
_symmetry.space_group_name_H-M   'P 1'
#
loop_
_entity.id
_entity.type
_entity.pdbx_description
1 polymer ?
#
loop_
_entity_poly.entity_id
_entity_poly.type
_entity_poly.pdbx_seq_one_letter_code
_entity_poly.pdbx_strand_id
1 'polypeptide(L)'
;MSEQLVAAEPQRNRTVVVGASLAAASMLMMFAGMVAVYVSIRQNNEHLIEKGVGGSVWFPDLTIQIAPGTMMLFTAMMSLFTMAWAVQAIRNDDRRNAYVAMGLTMLLGAAIINQVAFAIGDFGVPVDRSTPALLLYALYGAFVAALGMAIVGVLLMMLRAIAGQYDSRNSDGIQAAAIFWYAVILVYPVIWYLITITK
;
A
#
# COMPACT_ATOMS: atom_id res chain seq x y z
N MET A 1 13.23 -20.65 53.26
CA MET A 1 13.69 -20.58 51.86
C MET A 1 12.81 -19.55 51.18
N SER A 2 13.25 -18.30 51.09
CA SER A 2 12.49 -17.21 50.46
C SER A 2 12.51 -17.40 48.95
N GLU A 3 11.35 -17.54 48.32
CA GLU A 3 11.21 -17.42 46.86
C GLU A 3 11.76 -16.06 46.44
N GLN A 4 12.92 -16.07 45.78
CA GLN A 4 13.36 -14.91 45.01
C GLN A 4 12.44 -14.82 43.80
N LEU A 5 11.44 -13.94 43.88
CA LEU A 5 10.66 -13.53 42.72
C LEU A 5 11.63 -12.93 41.70
N VAL A 6 11.87 -13.65 40.60
CA VAL A 6 12.64 -13.14 39.47
C VAL A 6 11.93 -11.89 38.98
N ALA A 7 12.61 -10.74 39.04
CA ALA A 7 12.05 -9.48 38.60
C ALA A 7 11.62 -9.59 37.12
N ALA A 8 10.41 -9.13 36.82
CA ALA A 8 9.91 -9.09 35.45
C ALA A 8 10.88 -8.29 34.57
N GLU A 9 11.23 -8.85 33.42
CA GLU A 9 12.17 -8.24 32.48
C GLU A 9 11.62 -6.87 32.04
N PRO A 10 12.43 -5.79 32.06
CA PRO A 10 11.95 -4.45 31.74
C PRO A 10 11.36 -4.39 30.33
N GLN A 11 10.18 -3.78 30.20
CA GLN A 11 9.53 -3.58 28.90
C GLN A 11 10.43 -2.76 27.98
N ARG A 12 10.80 -3.35 26.82
CA ARG A 12 11.63 -2.67 25.83
C ARG A 12 10.83 -1.61 25.08
N ASN A 13 11.45 -0.45 24.85
CA ASN A 13 10.81 0.64 24.11
C ASN A 13 10.68 0.28 22.61
N ARG A 14 9.49 0.47 22.03
CA ARG A 14 9.13 0.03 20.66
C ARG A 14 9.31 1.15 19.63
N THR A 15 10.45 1.84 19.69
CA THR A 15 10.71 3.07 18.93
C THR A 15 10.62 2.88 17.42
N VAL A 16 11.06 1.72 16.89
CA VAL A 16 10.97 1.40 15.47
C VAL A 16 9.52 1.32 14.99
N VAL A 17 8.63 0.76 15.80
CA VAL A 17 7.19 0.67 15.50
C VAL A 17 6.57 2.06 15.48
N VAL A 18 6.91 2.92 16.45
CA VAL A 18 6.45 4.32 16.47
C VAL A 18 6.92 5.08 15.22
N GLY A 19 8.19 4.92 14.85
CA GLY A 19 8.74 5.53 13.63
C GLY A 19 8.01 5.07 12.36
N ALA A 20 7.72 3.78 12.24
CA ALA A 20 6.96 3.25 11.11
C ALA A 20 5.51 3.73 11.08
N SER A 21 4.86 3.88 12.24
CA SER A 21 3.52 4.48 12.32
C SER A 21 3.51 5.94 11.84
N LEU A 22 4.52 6.72 12.21
CA LEU A 22 4.66 8.11 11.72
C LEU A 22 4.92 8.15 10.22
N ALA A 23 5.78 7.28 9.70
CA ALA A 23 6.03 7.17 8.26
C ALA A 23 4.76 6.74 7.49
N ALA A 24 4.01 5.78 8.03
CA ALA A 24 2.72 5.35 7.49
C ALA A 24 1.69 6.49 7.50
N ALA A 25 1.59 7.25 8.59
CA ALA A 25 0.69 8.40 8.69
C ALA A 25 1.08 9.50 7.67
N SER A 26 2.37 9.83 7.56
CA SER A 26 2.86 10.79 6.57
C SER A 26 2.56 10.35 5.14
N MET A 27 2.76 9.07 4.83
CA MET A 27 2.40 8.49 3.53
C MET A 27 0.91 8.63 3.24
N LEU A 28 0.05 8.30 4.20
CA LEU A 28 -1.39 8.44 4.05
C LEU A 28 -1.81 9.91 3.87
N MET A 29 -1.19 10.85 4.58
CA MET A 29 -1.44 12.29 4.41
C MET A 29 -1.00 12.79 3.03
N MET A 30 0.13 12.30 2.51
CA MET A 30 0.58 12.60 1.15
C MET A 30 -0.49 12.16 0.13
N PHE A 31 -0.98 10.92 0.23
CA PHE A 31 -2.04 10.43 -0.64
C PHE A 31 -3.36 11.17 -0.47
N ALA A 32 -3.73 11.53 0.76
CA ALA A 32 -4.92 12.34 1.03
C ALA A 32 -4.83 13.69 0.29
N GLY A 33 -3.65 14.33 0.29
CA GLY A 33 -3.41 15.56 -0.49
C GLY A 33 -3.55 15.35 -1.99
N MET A 34 -2.95 14.28 -2.53
CA MET A 34 -3.06 13.95 -3.96
C MET A 34 -4.50 13.67 -4.38
N VAL A 35 -5.25 12.93 -3.55
CA VAL A 35 -6.68 12.65 -3.75
C VAL A 35 -7.50 13.93 -3.68
N ALA A 36 -7.22 14.82 -2.72
CA ALA A 36 -7.91 16.10 -2.61
C ALA A 36 -7.71 16.96 -3.87
N VAL A 37 -6.49 17.00 -4.41
CA VAL A 37 -6.19 17.68 -5.68
C VAL A 37 -6.96 17.05 -6.85
N TYR A 38 -6.95 15.72 -6.96
CA TYR A 38 -7.70 15.00 -8.00
C TYR A 38 -9.19 15.35 -7.98
N VAL A 39 -9.83 15.23 -6.81
CA VAL A 39 -11.25 15.51 -6.63
C VAL A 39 -11.57 16.98 -6.89
N SER A 40 -10.73 17.91 -6.41
CA SER A 40 -10.94 19.34 -6.60
C SER A 40 -10.91 19.76 -8.07
N ILE A 41 -9.90 19.28 -8.83
CA ILE A 41 -9.80 19.58 -10.27
C ILE A 41 -10.98 18.97 -11.03
N ARG A 42 -11.36 17.74 -10.66
CA ARG A 42 -12.51 17.05 -11.26
C ARG A 42 -13.82 17.81 -11.03
N GLN A 43 -14.11 18.18 -9.79
CA GLN A 43 -15.32 18.95 -9.44
C GLN A 43 -15.37 20.28 -10.18
N ASN A 44 -14.22 20.97 -10.29
CA ASN A 44 -14.15 22.21 -11.05
C ASN A 44 -14.44 21.99 -12.55
N ASN A 45 -13.95 20.89 -13.14
CA ASN A 45 -14.27 20.54 -14.51
C ASN A 45 -15.77 20.24 -14.71
N GLU A 46 -16.40 19.51 -13.79
CA GLU A 46 -17.85 19.23 -13.82
C GLU A 46 -18.66 20.54 -13.73
N HIS A 47 -18.30 21.45 -12.83
CA HIS A 47 -18.94 22.76 -12.69
C HIS A 47 -18.83 23.64 -13.95
N LEU A 48 -17.72 23.55 -14.69
CA LEU A 48 -17.56 24.25 -15.97
C LEU A 48 -18.50 23.71 -17.05
N ILE A 49 -18.69 22.39 -17.08
CA ILE A 49 -19.63 21.72 -17.99
C ILE A 49 -21.06 22.13 -17.67
N GLU A 50 -21.47 22.07 -16.40
CA GLU A 50 -22.81 22.45 -15.94
C GLU A 50 -23.19 23.89 -16.32
N LYS A 51 -22.22 24.81 -16.25
CA LYS A 51 -22.42 26.21 -16.63
C LYS A 51 -22.32 26.49 -18.13
N GLY A 52 -21.98 25.49 -18.95
CA GLY A 52 -21.84 25.65 -20.40
C GLY A 52 -20.73 26.60 -20.83
N VAL A 53 -19.76 26.90 -19.95
CA VAL A 53 -18.66 27.84 -20.19
C VAL A 53 -17.32 27.14 -20.41
N GLY A 54 -17.28 25.82 -20.39
CA GLY A 54 -16.09 25.03 -20.71
C GLY A 54 -16.17 23.60 -20.15
N GLY A 55 -15.00 23.01 -19.93
CA GLY A 55 -14.86 21.66 -19.40
C GLY A 55 -14.85 20.57 -20.48
N SER A 56 -14.39 19.38 -20.10
CA SER A 56 -14.28 18.24 -21.01
C SER A 56 -14.69 16.94 -20.31
N VAL A 57 -15.16 15.96 -21.07
CA VAL A 57 -15.44 14.62 -20.54
C VAL A 57 -14.18 14.06 -19.88
N TRP A 58 -14.30 13.63 -18.62
CA TRP A 58 -13.15 13.25 -17.77
C TRP A 58 -12.40 12.04 -18.34
N PHE A 59 -13.13 10.96 -18.63
CA PHE A 59 -12.68 9.83 -19.44
C PHE A 59 -13.83 9.37 -20.36
N PRO A 60 -13.58 9.07 -21.65
CA PRO A 60 -14.60 8.48 -22.51
C PRO A 60 -15.08 7.13 -21.96
N ASP A 61 -16.40 6.87 -22.08
CA ASP A 61 -16.98 5.56 -21.83
C ASP A 61 -16.20 4.50 -22.62
N LEU A 62 -15.62 3.52 -21.92
CA LEU A 62 -14.74 2.42 -22.39
C LEU A 62 -13.23 2.58 -22.16
N THR A 63 -12.73 3.76 -21.76
CA THR A 63 -11.28 3.92 -21.50
C THR A 63 -10.83 3.15 -20.25
N ILE A 64 -11.70 3.05 -19.23
CA ILE A 64 -11.36 2.44 -17.94
C ILE A 64 -12.29 1.25 -17.67
N GLN A 65 -11.71 0.05 -17.72
CA GLN A 65 -12.37 -1.19 -17.38
C GLN A 65 -12.42 -1.42 -15.86
N ILE A 66 -13.56 -1.92 -15.37
CA ILE A 66 -13.75 -2.19 -13.94
C ILE A 66 -13.04 -3.47 -13.51
N ALA A 67 -13.05 -4.50 -14.37
CA ALA A 67 -12.56 -5.84 -14.03
C ALA A 67 -11.07 -5.89 -13.61
N PRO A 68 -10.12 -5.25 -14.33
CA PRO A 68 -8.72 -5.23 -13.91
C PRO A 68 -8.51 -4.55 -12.54
N GLY A 69 -9.23 -3.44 -12.28
CA GLY A 69 -9.17 -2.75 -11.00
C GLY A 69 -9.69 -3.60 -9.84
N THR A 70 -10.81 -4.28 -10.03
CA THR A 70 -11.38 -5.17 -9.01
C THR A 70 -10.47 -6.36 -8.73
N MET A 71 -9.82 -6.94 -9.74
CA MET A 71 -8.86 -8.04 -9.54
C MET A 71 -7.64 -7.60 -8.71
N MET A 72 -7.16 -6.38 -8.96
CA MET A 72 -6.08 -5.77 -8.17
C MET A 72 -6.50 -5.54 -6.73
N LEU A 73 -7.76 -5.17 -6.48
CA LEU A 73 -8.31 -5.03 -5.13
C LEU A 73 -8.30 -6.36 -4.37
N PHE A 74 -8.72 -7.45 -5.01
CA PHE A 74 -8.64 -8.79 -4.42
C PHE A 74 -7.19 -9.22 -4.14
N THR A 75 -6.27 -8.96 -5.07
CA THR A 75 -4.83 -9.24 -4.86
C THR A 75 -4.29 -8.47 -3.67
N ALA A 76 -4.65 -7.19 -3.55
CA ALA A 76 -4.28 -6.33 -2.43
C ALA A 76 -4.84 -6.85 -1.10
N MET A 77 -6.11 -7.27 -1.06
CA MET A 77 -6.71 -7.90 0.12
C MET A 77 -5.98 -9.18 0.51
N MET A 78 -5.64 -10.06 -0.44
CA MET A 78 -4.86 -11.27 -0.15
C MET A 78 -3.51 -10.94 0.49
N SER A 79 -2.85 -9.86 0.05
CA SER A 79 -1.57 -9.44 0.63
C SER A 79 -1.66 -9.00 2.09
N LEU A 80 -2.83 -8.49 2.54
CA LEU A 80 -3.07 -8.17 3.94
C LEU A 80 -3.02 -9.43 4.80
N PHE A 81 -3.67 -10.50 4.34
CA PHE A 81 -3.71 -11.78 5.05
C PHE A 81 -2.33 -12.45 5.10
N THR A 82 -1.57 -12.42 4.01
CA THR A 82 -0.22 -13.00 4.01
C THR A 82 0.73 -12.21 4.91
N MET A 83 0.60 -10.88 4.99
CA MET A 83 1.43 -10.08 5.90
C MET A 83 1.03 -10.31 7.37
N ALA A 84 -0.26 -10.46 7.65
CA ALA A 84 -0.74 -10.82 8.99
C ALA A 84 -0.22 -12.20 9.41
N TRP A 85 -0.23 -13.17 8.50
CA TRP A 85 0.36 -14.49 8.72
C TRP A 85 1.87 -14.40 9.00
N ALA A 86 2.62 -13.57 8.28
CA ALA A 86 4.04 -13.36 8.53
C ALA A 86 4.33 -12.83 9.95
N VAL A 87 3.56 -11.82 10.40
CA VAL A 87 3.68 -11.25 11.74
C VAL A 87 3.33 -12.29 12.81
N GLN A 88 2.29 -13.09 12.59
CA GLN A 88 1.89 -14.13 13.53
C GLN A 88 2.92 -15.25 13.62
N ALA A 89 3.44 -15.72 12.48
CA ALA A 89 4.42 -16.81 12.42
C ALA A 89 5.72 -16.44 13.13
N ILE A 90 6.25 -15.22 12.91
CA ILE A 90 7.48 -14.80 13.59
C ILE A 90 7.30 -14.63 15.11
N ARG A 91 6.12 -14.20 15.56
CA ARG A 91 5.81 -14.09 17.00
C ARG A 91 5.73 -15.45 17.69
N ASN A 92 5.45 -16.50 16.94
CA ASN A 92 5.37 -17.89 17.42
C ASN A 92 6.67 -18.68 17.19
N ASP A 93 7.77 -18.02 16.83
CA ASP A 93 9.06 -18.64 16.48
C ASP A 93 8.98 -19.64 15.30
N ASP A 94 7.92 -19.56 14.48
CA ASP A 94 7.72 -20.36 13.28
C ASP A 94 8.40 -19.69 12.08
N ARG A 95 9.73 -19.82 12.05
CA ARG A 95 10.59 -19.14 11.07
C ARG A 95 10.29 -19.56 9.64
N ARG A 96 10.00 -20.85 9.41
CA ARG A 96 9.72 -21.37 8.06
C ARG A 96 8.47 -20.72 7.48
N ASN A 97 7.37 -20.69 8.24
CA ASN A 97 6.14 -20.07 7.78
C ASN A 97 6.27 -18.54 7.71
N ALA A 98 7.04 -17.90 8.60
CA ALA A 98 7.32 -16.47 8.50
C ALA A 98 8.01 -16.11 7.17
N TYR A 99 9.00 -16.89 6.74
CA TYR A 99 9.71 -16.66 5.47
C TYR A 99 8.81 -16.88 4.26
N VAL A 100 8.01 -17.94 4.27
CA VAL A 100 7.03 -18.21 3.19
C VAL A 100 6.00 -17.08 3.10
N ALA A 101 5.45 -16.64 4.24
CA ALA A 101 4.45 -15.59 4.28
C ALA A 101 4.99 -14.23 3.82
N MET A 102 6.22 -13.86 4.21
CA MET A 102 6.88 -12.64 3.72
C MET A 102 7.18 -12.72 2.22
N GLY A 103 7.64 -13.89 1.74
CA GLY A 103 7.86 -14.13 0.31
C GLY A 103 6.59 -14.00 -0.51
N LEU A 104 5.48 -14.60 -0.07
CA LEU A 104 4.17 -14.47 -0.72
C LEU A 104 3.65 -13.03 -0.68
N THR A 105 3.86 -12.31 0.42
CA THR A 105 3.47 -10.90 0.52
C THR A 105 4.20 -10.06 -0.53
N MET A 106 5.51 -10.23 -0.67
CA MET A 106 6.29 -9.52 -1.71
C MET A 106 5.89 -9.94 -3.13
N LEU A 107 5.61 -11.23 -3.36
CA LEU A 107 5.12 -11.73 -4.65
C LEU A 107 3.79 -11.07 -5.03
N LEU A 108 2.84 -10.97 -4.09
CA LEU A 108 1.56 -10.28 -4.30
C LEU A 108 1.77 -8.78 -4.53
N GLY A 109 2.70 -8.14 -3.83
CA GLY A 109 3.10 -6.76 -4.11
C GLY A 109 3.62 -6.57 -5.54
N ALA A 110 4.51 -7.45 -6.00
CA ALA A 110 5.00 -7.42 -7.39
C ALA A 110 3.87 -7.68 -8.40
N ALA A 111 2.93 -8.58 -8.09
CA ALA A 111 1.76 -8.83 -8.92
C ALA A 111 0.85 -7.60 -9.02
N ILE A 112 0.70 -6.82 -7.95
CA ILE A 112 -0.03 -5.55 -7.97
C ILE A 112 0.67 -4.54 -8.89
N ILE A 113 2.00 -4.41 -8.80
CA ILE A 113 2.77 -3.52 -9.71
C ILE A 113 2.54 -3.92 -11.18
N ASN A 114 2.58 -5.23 -11.48
CA ASN A 114 2.29 -5.74 -12.81
C ASN A 114 0.86 -5.41 -13.28
N GLN A 115 -0.13 -5.51 -12.38
CA GLN A 115 -1.51 -5.14 -12.67
C GLN A 115 -1.69 -3.64 -12.92
N VAL A 116 -0.97 -2.77 -12.20
CA VAL A 116 -0.93 -1.33 -12.49
C VAL A 116 -0.33 -1.07 -13.87
N ALA A 117 0.79 -1.71 -14.19
CA ALA A 117 1.43 -1.57 -15.50
C ALA A 117 0.50 -2.01 -16.64
N PHE A 118 -0.20 -3.13 -16.46
CA PHE A 118 -1.23 -3.59 -17.39
C PHE A 118 -2.36 -2.58 -17.53
N ALA A 119 -2.91 -2.07 -16.43
CA ALA A 119 -4.02 -1.10 -16.46
C ALA A 119 -3.63 0.19 -17.18
N ILE A 120 -2.44 0.72 -16.92
CA ILE A 120 -1.90 1.90 -17.61
C ILE A 120 -1.74 1.64 -19.11
N GLY A 121 -1.23 0.46 -19.50
CA GLY A 121 -1.12 0.06 -20.90
C GLY A 121 -2.48 -0.06 -21.60
N ASP A 122 -3.49 -0.62 -20.91
CA ASP A 122 -4.85 -0.80 -21.42
C ASP A 122 -5.58 0.54 -21.63
N PHE A 123 -5.33 1.54 -20.77
CA PHE A 123 -5.94 2.87 -20.93
C PHE A 123 -5.60 3.53 -22.27
N GLY A 124 -4.41 3.27 -22.83
CA GLY A 124 -4.02 3.79 -24.15
C GLY A 124 -3.91 5.32 -24.24
N VAL A 125 -3.88 6.03 -23.11
CA VAL A 125 -3.78 7.49 -23.04
C VAL A 125 -2.37 7.91 -22.58
N PRO A 126 -1.63 8.73 -23.35
CA PRO A 126 -0.34 9.29 -22.92
C PRO A 126 -0.50 10.21 -21.69
N VAL A 127 0.52 10.24 -20.82
CA VAL A 127 0.52 11.02 -19.58
C VAL A 127 0.31 12.53 -19.78
N ASP A 128 0.79 13.08 -20.89
CA ASP A 128 0.74 14.50 -21.25
C ASP A 128 -0.49 14.89 -22.07
N ARG A 129 -1.36 13.93 -22.38
CA ARG A 129 -2.50 14.14 -23.27
C ARG A 129 -3.56 15.05 -22.68
N SER A 130 -3.78 14.98 -21.37
CA SER A 130 -4.82 15.72 -20.66
C SER A 130 -4.54 15.79 -19.15
N THR A 131 -5.17 16.75 -18.46
CA THR A 131 -5.09 16.86 -17.00
C THR A 131 -5.58 15.61 -16.27
N PRO A 132 -6.72 14.98 -16.65
CA PRO A 132 -7.15 13.72 -16.05
C PRO A 132 -6.12 12.59 -16.21
N ALA A 133 -5.48 12.48 -17.38
CA ALA A 133 -4.41 11.51 -17.61
C ALA A 133 -3.24 11.76 -16.64
N LEU A 134 -2.71 13.00 -16.60
CA LEU A 134 -1.61 13.35 -15.71
C LEU A 134 -1.90 12.97 -14.24
N LEU A 135 -3.09 13.29 -13.73
CA LEU A 135 -3.46 12.99 -12.35
C LEU A 135 -3.60 11.48 -12.09
N LEU A 136 -4.13 10.73 -13.05
CA LEU A 136 -4.21 9.26 -12.98
C LEU A 136 -2.81 8.65 -12.89
N TYR A 137 -1.88 9.06 -13.76
CA TYR A 137 -0.50 8.58 -13.75
C TYR A 137 0.22 9.00 -12.46
N ALA A 138 -0.05 10.20 -11.93
CA ALA A 138 0.51 10.64 -10.66
C ALA A 138 0.05 9.77 -9.48
N LEU A 139 -1.25 9.45 -9.39
CA LEU A 139 -1.79 8.60 -8.33
C LEU A 139 -1.27 7.16 -8.41
N TYR A 140 -1.32 6.53 -9.58
CA TYR A 140 -0.80 5.17 -9.76
C TYR A 140 0.72 5.11 -9.60
N GLY A 141 1.45 6.10 -10.12
CA GLY A 141 2.91 6.19 -10.01
C GLY A 141 3.35 6.34 -8.55
N ALA A 142 2.71 7.23 -7.80
CA ALA A 142 2.97 7.38 -6.37
C ALA A 142 2.65 6.09 -5.60
N PHE A 143 1.54 5.42 -5.93
CA PHE A 143 1.17 4.14 -5.30
C PHE A 143 2.20 3.04 -5.57
N VAL A 144 2.66 2.90 -6.82
CA VAL A 144 3.71 1.94 -7.20
C VAL A 144 5.03 2.27 -6.49
N ALA A 145 5.40 3.54 -6.38
CA ALA A 145 6.61 3.95 -5.65
C ALA A 145 6.51 3.59 -4.15
N ALA A 146 5.37 3.88 -3.51
CA ALA A 146 5.11 3.53 -2.12
C ALA A 146 5.11 2.00 -1.89
N LEU A 147 4.51 1.25 -2.81
CA LEU A 147 4.50 -0.22 -2.78
C LEU A 147 5.90 -0.80 -2.99
N GLY A 148 6.70 -0.22 -3.89
CA GLY A 148 8.11 -0.58 -4.06
C GLY A 148 8.91 -0.39 -2.77
N MET A 149 8.72 0.74 -2.08
CA MET A 149 9.34 0.97 -0.76
C MET A 149 8.86 -0.04 0.28
N ALA A 150 7.59 -0.41 0.28
CA ALA A 150 7.05 -1.42 1.19
C ALA A 150 7.64 -2.82 0.92
N ILE A 151 7.79 -3.22 -0.35
CA ILE A 151 8.43 -4.47 -0.77
C ILE A 151 9.89 -4.50 -0.30
N VAL A 152 10.65 -3.43 -0.54
CA VAL A 152 12.03 -3.31 -0.06
C VAL A 152 12.08 -3.39 1.47
N GLY A 153 11.16 -2.74 2.17
CA GLY A 153 11.04 -2.81 3.63
C GLY A 153 10.83 -4.24 4.13
N VAL A 154 9.89 -4.99 3.55
CA VAL A 154 9.65 -6.40 3.88
C VAL A 154 10.87 -7.26 3.56
N LEU A 155 11.50 -7.06 2.40
CA LEU A 155 12.71 -7.79 2.01
C LEU A 155 13.84 -7.59 3.02
N LEU A 156 14.11 -6.35 3.43
CA LEU A 156 15.13 -6.04 4.41
C LEU A 156 14.83 -6.70 5.76
N MET A 157 13.56 -6.69 6.20
CA MET A 157 13.18 -7.38 7.44
C MET A 157 13.32 -8.90 7.31
N MET A 158 12.98 -9.48 6.17
CA MET A 158 13.14 -10.90 5.90
C MET A 158 14.61 -11.33 5.91
N LEU A 159 15.51 -10.56 5.28
CA LEU A 159 16.95 -10.82 5.32
C LEU A 159 17.51 -10.76 6.74
N ARG A 160 17.08 -9.79 7.54
CA ARG A 160 17.45 -9.69 8.97
C ARG A 160 16.90 -10.85 9.80
N ALA A 161 15.70 -11.33 9.48
CA ALA A 161 15.11 -12.51 10.10
C ALA A 161 15.90 -13.78 9.79
N ILE A 162 16.37 -13.94 8.55
CA ILE A 162 17.22 -15.06 8.12
C ILE A 162 18.58 -15.00 8.80
N ALA A 163 19.15 -13.80 8.99
CA ALA A 163 20.38 -13.59 9.75
C ALA A 163 20.23 -13.81 11.27
N GLY A 164 19.06 -14.26 11.75
CA GLY A 164 18.81 -14.59 13.15
C GLY A 164 18.58 -13.39 14.07
N GLN A 165 18.33 -12.19 13.53
CA GLN A 165 18.13 -10.98 14.34
C GLN A 165 16.75 -10.89 14.99
N TYR A 166 15.80 -11.72 14.54
CA TYR A 166 14.41 -11.69 14.99
C TYR A 166 13.98 -13.03 15.59
N ASP A 167 13.21 -12.93 16.66
CA ASP A 167 12.62 -14.01 17.45
C ASP A 167 11.32 -13.47 18.08
N SER A 168 10.57 -14.30 18.80
CA SER A 168 9.31 -13.93 19.46
C SER A 168 9.45 -12.68 20.34
N ARG A 169 10.60 -12.52 20.99
CA ARG A 169 10.93 -11.37 21.86
C ARG A 169 11.43 -10.12 21.11
N ASN A 170 11.85 -10.25 19.86
CA ASN A 170 12.44 -9.16 19.08
C ASN A 170 11.87 -9.12 17.65
N SER A 171 10.56 -8.93 17.50
CA SER A 171 9.88 -8.91 16.17
C SER A 171 9.47 -7.51 15.71
N ASP A 172 9.92 -6.45 16.40
CA ASP A 172 9.47 -5.07 16.17
C ASP A 172 9.75 -4.56 14.74
N GLY A 173 10.82 -5.01 14.09
CA GLY A 173 11.14 -4.64 12.71
C GLY A 173 10.12 -5.17 11.70
N ILE A 174 9.72 -6.44 11.83
CA ILE A 174 8.70 -7.04 10.97
C ILE A 174 7.33 -6.38 11.21
N GLN A 175 7.02 -6.04 12.46
CA GLN A 175 5.79 -5.31 12.79
C GLN A 175 5.77 -3.90 12.20
N ALA A 176 6.92 -3.20 12.24
CA ALA A 176 7.09 -1.90 11.61
C ALA A 176 6.88 -1.97 10.09
N ALA A 177 7.49 -2.97 9.42
CA ALA A 177 7.24 -3.19 7.98
C ALA A 177 5.78 -3.53 7.68
N ALA A 178 5.10 -4.29 8.56
CA ALA A 178 3.69 -4.62 8.40
C ALA A 178 2.79 -3.39 8.47
N ILE A 179 3.02 -2.48 9.44
CA ILE A 179 2.26 -1.23 9.57
C ILE A 179 2.36 -0.40 8.29
N PHE A 180 3.58 -0.24 7.77
CA PHE A 180 3.80 0.49 6.53
C PHE A 180 3.14 -0.21 5.33
N TRP A 181 3.25 -1.55 5.24
CA TRP A 181 2.58 -2.34 4.20
C TRP A 181 1.07 -2.11 4.20
N TYR A 182 0.42 -2.24 5.36
CA TYR A 182 -1.02 -2.03 5.48
C TYR A 182 -1.43 -0.61 5.08
N ALA A 183 -0.68 0.41 5.49
CA ALA A 183 -0.95 1.78 5.11
C ALA A 183 -0.88 1.98 3.58
N VAL A 184 0.14 1.42 2.92
CA VAL A 184 0.25 1.48 1.46
C VAL A 184 -0.93 0.76 0.80
N ILE A 185 -1.26 -0.46 1.22
CA ILE A 185 -2.35 -1.23 0.63
C ILE A 185 -3.72 -0.55 0.81
N LEU A 186 -3.96 0.14 1.93
CA LEU A 186 -5.19 0.90 2.18
C LEU A 186 -5.42 2.07 1.22
N VAL A 187 -4.37 2.57 0.55
CA VAL A 187 -4.51 3.61 -0.48
C VAL A 187 -5.23 3.06 -1.72
N TYR A 188 -5.01 1.80 -2.07
CA TYR A 188 -5.51 1.26 -3.32
C TYR A 188 -7.04 1.24 -3.45
N PRO A 189 -7.83 0.82 -2.44
CA PRO A 189 -9.29 0.93 -2.48
C PRO A 189 -9.80 2.35 -2.81
N VAL A 190 -9.10 3.39 -2.32
CA VAL A 190 -9.45 4.78 -2.60
C VAL A 190 -9.19 5.11 -4.07
N ILE A 191 -8.03 4.74 -4.60
CA ILE A 191 -7.69 4.90 -6.02
C ILE A 191 -8.69 4.14 -6.91
N TRP A 192 -8.96 2.88 -6.56
CA TRP A 192 -9.93 2.03 -7.26
C TRP A 192 -11.31 2.69 -7.32
N TYR A 193 -11.83 3.18 -6.19
CA TYR A 193 -13.13 3.84 -6.15
C TYR A 193 -13.16 5.13 -7.01
N LEU A 194 -12.14 5.97 -6.89
CA LEU A 194 -12.06 7.25 -7.60
C LEU A 194 -11.86 7.13 -9.11
N ILE A 195 -11.21 6.07 -9.58
CA ILE A 195 -10.86 5.91 -10.98
C ILE A 195 -11.82 4.95 -11.69
N THR A 196 -12.20 3.83 -11.06
CA THR A 196 -12.95 2.77 -11.75
C THR A 196 -14.46 2.83 -11.51
N ILE A 197 -14.89 3.28 -10.33
CA ILE A 197 -16.31 3.32 -9.95
C ILE A 197 -16.93 4.67 -10.29
N THR A 198 -16.29 5.76 -9.87
CA THR A 198 -16.84 7.10 -10.04
C THR A 198 -16.57 7.72 -11.40
N LYS A 199 -16.14 6.96 -12.42
CA LYS A 199 -15.75 7.49 -13.75
C LYS A 199 -16.74 8.48 -14.36
#